data_AF-A0A167YGT6-F1
#
_entry.id   AF-A0A167YGT6-F1
#
_cell.length_a   1.000
_cell.length_b   1.000
_cell.length_c   1.000
_cell.angle_alpha   90.00
_cell.angle_beta   90.00
_cell.angle_gamma   90.00
#
_symmetry.space_group_name_H-M   'P 1'
#
loop_
_entity.id
_entity.type
_entity.pdbx_description
1 polymer ?
#
loop_
_entity_poly.entity_id
_entity_poly.type
_entity_poly.pdbx_seq_one_letter_code
_entity_poly.pdbx_strand_id
1 'polypeptide(L)'
;MKFAHEKATKDREKVTISFFFNARGGELERSTPGMYRSLLFQLLTALPSLCVVFDELEHKDTLDELHAATSSNENPVWMLGVLQDLLRSALAKLNQKRLTIFVDALDECAPNEVEGLVEFFEYLGEDAVQSNSKLSILFSSRYYPQLDVTYGLKIYLEDEDGHEKDIAMYVRIKLKIGQTKTAKEVKAQIQKKAKGIFMWVVLVVGILNSEYLGGRIFEVKKKLDALPAKLSELFKEILLRDQTNFDDLKLCIRWILFARRPLQLEEYYFAVVSGLHPDALQEWDSKEVTLDDMRRFVICSSKGLAETTESRPQTVQFIHESVRVFFLGDGLQELWPDLAATDFASVSHDQLRQCCDIYLKQSLDSMITQDLLRLSNGYLPLDYWENEAKRDTLSANFPFLEYSTSHTLYHANAAARAIPQELFLKNFPVEAWVSLHNLFTLPRLSRYMPERGLLSIVVESNFAQLIKCMLRLDPRSEITLRDREWAYRAAVAADWCRCEGNLLG
;
A
#
# COMPACT_ATOMS: atom_id res chain seq x y z
N MET A 1 18.89 -3.44 -6.75
CA MET A 1 18.98 -2.41 -5.69
C MET A 1 19.29 -2.97 -4.30
N LYS A 2 18.44 -3.83 -3.70
CA LYS A 2 18.59 -4.34 -2.32
C LYS A 2 20.01 -4.83 -1.97
N PHE A 3 20.63 -5.65 -2.83
CA PHE A 3 22.01 -6.12 -2.63
C PHE A 3 23.04 -4.99 -2.57
N ALA A 4 22.96 -4.00 -3.46
CA ALA A 4 23.87 -2.86 -3.47
C ALA A 4 23.71 -2.00 -2.20
N HIS A 5 22.47 -1.78 -1.77
CA HIS A 5 22.15 -1.11 -0.51
C HIS A 5 22.73 -1.86 0.70
N GLU A 6 22.52 -3.18 0.80
CA GLU A 6 23.08 -4.00 1.89
C GLU A 6 24.62 -4.01 1.93
N LYS A 7 25.28 -3.88 0.77
CA LYS A 7 26.74 -3.74 0.71
C LYS A 7 27.17 -2.33 1.10
N ALA A 8 26.40 -1.31 0.73
CA ALA A 8 26.68 0.07 1.10
C ALA A 8 26.56 0.28 2.62
N THR A 9 25.50 -0.19 3.26
CA THR A 9 25.26 0.01 4.71
C THR A 9 26.29 -0.64 5.63
N LYS A 10 27.10 -1.59 5.13
CA LYS A 10 28.19 -2.23 5.90
C LYS A 10 29.44 -1.37 6.06
N ASP A 11 29.58 -0.36 5.22
CA ASP A 11 30.73 0.55 5.23
C ASP A 11 30.43 1.72 6.17
N ARG A 12 31.12 1.74 7.31
CA ARG A 12 30.90 2.71 8.39
C ARG A 12 31.47 4.09 8.10
N GLU A 13 32.28 4.25 7.05
CA GLU A 13 32.87 5.54 6.70
C GLU A 13 31.94 6.43 5.86
N LYS A 14 30.80 5.88 5.42
CA LYS A 14 29.79 6.60 4.66
C LYS A 14 28.43 6.55 5.34
N VAL A 15 27.69 7.64 5.19
CA VAL A 15 26.27 7.67 5.52
C VAL A 15 25.53 7.08 4.32
N THR A 16 24.66 6.12 4.57
CA THR A 16 23.78 5.55 3.55
C THR A 16 22.34 5.80 3.98
N ILE A 17 21.57 6.48 3.13
CA ILE A 17 20.14 6.69 3.31
C ILE A 17 19.40 6.10 2.11
N SER A 18 18.15 5.72 2.30
CA SER A 18 17.41 5.04 1.24
C SER A 18 15.92 5.30 1.29
N PHE A 19 15.28 5.25 0.13
CA PHE A 19 13.84 5.18 0.02
C PHE A 19 13.47 4.15 -1.04
N PHE A 20 12.43 3.38 -0.76
CA PHE A 20 11.93 2.34 -1.66
C PHE A 20 10.48 2.70 -1.94
N PHE A 21 10.19 3.15 -3.17
CA PHE A 21 8.81 3.36 -3.57
C PHE A 21 8.07 2.04 -3.52
N ASN A 22 6.83 2.10 -3.06
CA ASN A 22 5.95 0.95 -2.98
C ASN A 22 4.57 1.37 -3.45
N ALA A 23 4.25 1.10 -4.72
CA ALA A 23 2.93 1.35 -5.31
C ALA A 23 1.80 0.61 -4.56
N ARG A 24 2.15 -0.46 -3.84
CA ARG A 24 1.24 -1.25 -3.00
C ARG A 24 1.16 -0.71 -1.57
N GLY A 25 2.04 0.19 -1.15
CA GLY A 25 2.17 0.69 0.22
C GLY A 25 1.18 1.80 0.58
N GLY A 26 1.38 2.38 1.76
CA GLY A 26 0.64 3.56 2.20
C GLY A 26 0.94 4.81 1.36
N GLU A 27 0.20 5.89 1.60
CA GLU A 27 0.31 7.14 0.84
C GLU A 27 1.73 7.75 0.87
N LEU A 28 2.42 7.65 2.00
CA LEU A 28 3.80 8.13 2.15
C LEU A 28 4.83 7.21 1.49
N GLU A 29 4.51 5.93 1.26
CA GLU A 29 5.45 4.99 0.62
C GLU A 29 5.49 5.13 -0.90
N ARG A 30 4.50 5.82 -1.49
CA ARG A 30 4.37 5.98 -2.95
C ARG A 30 4.50 7.42 -3.44
N SER A 31 4.72 8.38 -2.55
CA SER A 31 4.69 9.82 -2.87
C SER A 31 6.05 10.48 -2.64
N THR A 32 6.37 11.49 -3.46
CA THR A 32 7.62 12.24 -3.31
C THR A 32 7.76 12.97 -1.96
N PRO A 33 6.71 13.58 -1.36
CA PRO A 33 6.85 14.15 -0.01
C PRO A 33 7.20 13.09 1.03
N GLY A 34 6.65 11.88 0.92
CA GLY A 34 7.00 10.76 1.79
C GLY A 34 8.47 10.35 1.65
N MET A 35 8.99 10.31 0.41
CA MET A 35 10.41 10.10 0.13
C MET A 35 11.29 11.15 0.79
N TYR A 36 11.07 12.44 0.53
CA TYR A 36 11.91 13.50 1.08
C TYR A 36 11.88 13.53 2.60
N ARG A 37 10.71 13.35 3.22
CA ARG A 37 10.58 13.23 4.69
C ARG A 37 11.41 12.08 5.25
N SER A 38 11.35 10.91 4.60
CA SER A 38 12.11 9.73 5.03
C SER A 38 13.62 9.92 4.87
N LEU A 39 14.07 10.48 3.74
CA LEU A 39 15.48 10.76 3.48
C LEU A 39 16.04 11.78 4.47
N LEU A 40 15.31 12.88 4.71
CA LEU A 40 15.65 13.87 5.74
C LEU A 40 15.75 13.24 7.12
N PHE A 41 14.72 12.48 7.53
CA PHE A 41 14.72 11.83 8.83
C PHE A 41 15.93 10.91 9.03
N GLN A 42 16.24 10.07 8.03
CA GLN A 42 17.41 9.19 8.08
C GLN A 42 18.73 9.97 8.13
N LEU A 43 18.86 11.02 7.32
CA LEU A 43 20.06 11.84 7.27
C LEU A 43 20.32 12.55 8.60
N LEU A 44 19.30 13.20 9.16
CA LEU A 44 19.37 13.93 10.42
C LEU A 44 19.57 12.99 11.62
N THR A 45 18.99 11.80 11.58
CA THR A 45 19.24 10.76 12.60
C THR A 45 20.69 10.28 12.56
N ALA A 46 21.25 10.10 11.36
CA ALA A 46 22.63 9.68 11.19
C ALA A 46 23.64 10.80 11.53
N LEU A 47 23.28 12.05 11.26
CA LEU A 47 24.10 13.24 11.49
C LEU A 47 23.29 14.33 12.22
N PRO A 48 23.11 14.24 13.55
CA PRO A 48 22.31 15.20 14.31
C PRO A 48 22.79 16.65 14.23
N SER A 49 24.06 16.88 13.88
CA SER A 49 24.60 18.23 13.65
C SER A 49 23.93 18.96 12.49
N LEU A 50 23.27 18.23 11.57
CA LEU A 50 22.55 18.80 10.44
C LEU A 50 21.19 19.37 10.82
N CYS A 51 20.67 19.13 12.03
CA CYS A 51 19.39 19.69 12.47
C CYS A 51 19.36 21.23 12.49
N VAL A 52 20.52 21.90 12.41
CA VAL A 52 20.64 23.35 12.28
C VAL A 52 19.91 23.92 11.05
N VAL A 53 19.58 23.08 10.06
CA VAL A 53 18.77 23.50 8.89
C VAL A 53 17.36 23.97 9.27
N PHE A 54 16.83 23.55 10.42
CA PHE A 54 15.54 24.03 10.92
C PHE A 54 15.61 25.41 11.57
N ASP A 55 16.81 25.91 11.86
CA ASP A 55 17.03 27.24 12.43
C ASP A 55 17.18 28.32 11.33
N GLU A 56 17.15 27.92 10.06
CA GLU A 56 17.31 28.82 8.91
C GLU A 56 16.09 29.69 8.68
N LEU A 57 16.32 30.97 8.38
CA LEU A 57 15.26 31.98 8.28
C LEU A 57 14.34 31.79 7.07
N GLU A 58 14.79 31.10 6.01
CA GLU A 58 14.07 31.01 4.73
C GLU A 58 12.71 30.30 4.83
N HIS A 59 12.53 29.39 5.79
CA HIS A 59 11.27 28.67 5.99
C HIS A 59 10.72 28.79 7.41
N LYS A 60 11.19 29.76 8.19
CA LYS A 60 10.84 29.87 9.60
C LYS A 60 9.33 29.93 9.83
N ASP A 61 8.61 30.75 9.07
CA ASP A 61 7.16 30.89 9.22
C ASP A 61 6.44 29.56 8.94
N THR A 62 6.80 28.85 7.87
CA THR A 62 6.23 27.53 7.55
C THR A 62 6.61 26.48 8.59
N LEU A 63 7.85 26.49 9.09
CA LEU A 63 8.31 25.57 10.13
C LEU A 63 7.62 25.84 11.48
N ASP A 64 7.35 27.11 11.80
CA ASP A 64 6.59 27.52 12.98
C ASP A 64 5.12 27.08 12.84
N GLU A 65 4.52 27.21 11.66
CA GLU A 65 3.18 26.67 11.35
C GLU A 65 3.13 25.15 11.47
N LEU A 66 4.14 24.44 10.94
CA LEU A 66 4.25 22.98 11.07
C LEU A 66 4.41 22.57 12.53
N HIS A 67 5.21 23.29 13.32
CA HIS A 67 5.34 23.07 14.76
C HIS A 67 4.02 23.35 15.49
N ALA A 68 3.32 24.41 15.13
CA ALA A 68 2.01 24.75 15.70
C ALA A 68 0.96 23.68 15.35
N ALA A 69 0.90 23.22 14.10
CA ALA A 69 0.03 22.13 13.65
C ALA A 69 0.34 20.82 14.39
N THR A 70 1.62 20.47 14.50
CA THR A 70 2.07 19.27 15.24
C THR A 70 1.73 19.38 16.73
N SER A 71 1.85 20.57 17.32
CA SER A 71 1.51 20.84 18.73
C SER A 71 0.01 20.90 18.98
N SER A 72 -0.77 21.28 17.96
CA SER A 72 -2.24 21.34 17.97
C SER A 72 -2.89 20.07 17.42
N ASN A 73 -2.11 19.00 17.21
CA ASN A 73 -2.60 17.68 16.84
C ASN A 73 -3.29 17.62 15.46
N GLU A 74 -3.01 18.61 14.61
CA GLU A 74 -3.36 18.59 13.19
C GLU A 74 -2.28 17.82 12.42
N ASN A 75 -2.64 17.19 11.29
CA ASN A 75 -1.65 16.57 10.43
C ASN A 75 -0.89 17.69 9.68
N PRO A 76 0.41 17.89 9.97
CA PRO A 76 1.17 18.95 9.32
C PRO A 76 1.27 18.67 7.82
N VAL A 77 0.83 19.63 7.00
CA VAL A 77 0.95 19.58 5.54
C VAL A 77 2.36 20.02 5.17
N TRP A 78 3.22 19.05 4.86
CA TRP A 78 4.57 19.33 4.40
C TRP A 78 4.53 19.76 2.93
N MET A 79 4.89 21.03 2.68
CA MET A 79 5.08 21.53 1.32
C MET A 79 6.34 20.92 0.70
N LEU A 80 6.24 20.50 -0.57
CA LEU A 80 7.33 19.82 -1.27
C LEU A 80 8.59 20.69 -1.37
N GLY A 81 8.44 21.98 -1.69
CA GLY A 81 9.56 22.92 -1.80
C GLY A 81 10.36 23.01 -0.49
N VAL A 82 9.68 23.12 0.65
CA VAL A 82 10.34 23.16 1.97
C VAL A 82 11.14 21.88 2.25
N LEU A 83 10.61 20.71 1.88
CA LEU A 83 11.34 19.44 2.04
C LEU A 83 12.58 19.37 1.14
N GLN A 84 12.47 19.85 -0.09
CA GLN A 84 13.58 19.93 -1.04
C GLN A 84 14.67 20.89 -0.54
N ASP A 85 14.29 22.07 -0.09
CA ASP A 85 15.21 23.10 0.42
C ASP A 85 15.92 22.63 1.70
N LEU A 86 15.19 22.03 2.66
CA LEU A 86 15.78 21.43 3.86
C LEU A 86 16.80 20.34 3.50
N LEU A 87 16.50 19.49 2.54
CA LEU A 87 17.41 18.43 2.12
C LEU A 87 18.66 19.03 1.47
N ARG A 88 18.49 19.98 0.55
CA ARG A 88 19.58 20.71 -0.10
C ARG A 88 20.48 21.41 0.93
N SER A 89 19.89 22.13 1.88
CA SER A 89 20.58 22.81 2.98
C SER A 89 21.34 21.84 3.90
N ALA A 90 20.80 20.65 4.16
CA ALA A 90 21.46 19.63 4.96
C ALA A 90 22.67 19.05 4.21
N LEU A 91 22.53 18.82 2.90
CA LEU A 91 23.59 18.32 2.04
C LEU A 91 24.75 19.32 1.91
N ALA A 92 24.46 20.61 1.77
CA ALA A 92 25.47 21.67 1.76
C ALA A 92 26.32 21.70 3.06
N LYS A 93 25.78 21.18 4.17
CA LYS A 93 26.45 21.10 5.48
C LYS A 93 27.07 19.73 5.79
N LEU A 94 27.09 18.79 4.83
CA LEU A 94 27.71 17.46 4.99
C LEU A 94 29.21 17.53 5.31
N ASN A 95 29.89 18.62 4.95
CA ASN A 95 31.33 18.77 5.05
C ASN A 95 32.06 17.62 4.30
N GLN A 96 33.05 16.98 4.93
CA GLN A 96 33.84 15.90 4.32
C GLN A 96 33.18 14.50 4.40
N LYS A 97 31.94 14.40 4.88
CA LYS A 97 31.24 13.11 4.99
C LYS A 97 30.84 12.60 3.60
N ARG A 98 30.95 11.28 3.40
CA ARG A 98 30.46 10.61 2.19
C ARG A 98 29.00 10.23 2.40
N LEU A 99 28.14 10.62 1.47
CA LEU A 99 26.73 10.24 1.47
C LEU A 99 26.42 9.39 0.24
N THR A 100 25.69 8.30 0.45
CA THR A 100 25.07 7.52 -0.62
C THR A 100 23.56 7.50 -0.44
N ILE A 101 22.82 7.86 -1.48
CA ILE A 101 21.36 7.88 -1.50
C ILE A 101 20.88 6.78 -2.46
N PHE A 102 20.02 5.90 -1.98
CA PHE A 102 19.34 4.91 -2.79
C PHE A 102 17.87 5.27 -2.93
N VAL A 103 17.36 5.34 -4.16
CA VAL A 103 15.93 5.51 -4.44
C VAL A 103 15.50 4.40 -5.40
N ASP A 104 14.73 3.44 -4.89
CA ASP A 104 14.30 2.24 -5.62
C ASP A 104 12.88 2.41 -6.18
N ALA A 105 12.63 1.81 -7.35
CA ALA A 105 11.32 1.73 -8.00
C ALA A 105 10.70 3.10 -8.33
N LEU A 106 11.47 4.00 -8.96
CA LEU A 106 10.97 5.31 -9.39
C LEU A 106 9.70 5.23 -10.26
N ASP A 107 9.51 4.16 -11.03
CA ASP A 107 8.31 3.94 -11.83
C ASP A 107 7.03 3.74 -11.01
N GLU A 108 7.16 3.50 -9.71
CA GLU A 108 6.05 3.38 -8.76
C GLU A 108 5.62 4.73 -8.16
N CYS A 109 6.36 5.81 -8.46
CA CYS A 109 5.98 7.19 -8.16
C CYS A 109 4.98 7.72 -9.21
N ALA A 110 4.24 8.79 -8.86
CA ALA A 110 3.32 9.41 -9.80
C ALA A 110 4.07 9.93 -11.04
N PRO A 111 3.63 9.61 -12.28
CA PRO A 111 4.42 9.91 -13.48
C PRO A 111 4.80 11.39 -13.66
N ASN A 112 3.96 12.30 -13.19
CA ASN A 112 4.18 13.75 -13.24
C ASN A 112 5.19 14.27 -12.19
N GLU A 113 5.58 13.46 -11.21
CA GLU A 113 6.53 13.83 -10.17
C GLU A 113 7.96 13.34 -10.47
N VAL A 114 8.10 12.32 -11.33
CA VAL A 114 9.37 11.63 -11.56
C VAL A 114 10.41 12.51 -12.24
N GLU A 115 10.01 13.30 -13.24
CA GLU A 115 10.90 14.19 -13.98
C GLU A 115 11.50 15.27 -13.05
N GLY A 116 10.64 15.98 -12.31
CA GLY A 116 11.08 16.99 -11.34
C GLY A 116 11.90 16.40 -10.19
N LEU A 117 11.64 15.15 -9.79
CA LEU A 117 12.47 14.44 -8.82
C LEU A 117 13.88 14.22 -9.36
N VAL A 118 14.00 13.67 -10.58
CA VAL A 118 15.32 13.41 -11.19
C VAL A 118 16.09 14.71 -11.36
N GLU A 119 15.46 15.74 -11.92
CA GLU A 119 16.04 17.07 -12.10
C GLU A 119 16.56 17.65 -10.77
N PHE A 120 15.77 17.57 -9.71
CA PHE A 120 16.19 18.01 -8.38
C PHE A 120 17.46 17.28 -7.89
N PHE A 121 17.54 15.95 -8.07
CA PHE A 121 18.71 15.19 -7.66
C PHE A 121 19.94 15.43 -8.56
N GLU A 122 19.75 15.79 -9.84
CA GLU A 122 20.83 16.27 -10.70
C GLU A 122 21.41 17.59 -10.17
N TYR A 123 20.55 18.55 -9.80
CA TYR A 123 20.98 19.79 -9.14
C TYR A 123 21.73 19.54 -7.82
N LEU A 124 21.27 18.58 -7.00
CA LEU A 124 22.02 18.20 -5.80
C LEU A 124 23.41 17.63 -6.13
N GLY A 125 23.54 16.89 -7.23
CA GLY A 125 24.82 16.42 -7.73
C GLY A 125 25.75 17.57 -8.11
N GLU A 126 25.24 18.56 -8.82
CA GLU A 126 26.00 19.77 -9.19
C GLU A 126 26.45 20.56 -7.95
N ASP A 127 25.55 20.81 -6.99
CA ASP A 127 25.86 21.48 -5.73
C ASP A 127 26.93 20.72 -4.93
N ALA A 128 26.87 19.38 -4.94
CA ALA A 128 27.88 18.56 -4.27
C ALA A 128 29.26 18.72 -4.92
N VAL A 129 29.33 18.81 -6.25
CA VAL A 129 30.60 19.08 -6.96
C VAL A 129 31.14 20.46 -6.60
N GLN A 130 30.29 21.50 -6.61
CA GLN A 130 30.70 22.87 -6.30
C GLN A 130 31.20 23.01 -4.84
N SER A 131 30.57 22.31 -3.90
CA SER A 131 30.96 22.30 -2.48
C SER A 131 32.06 21.29 -2.14
N ASN A 132 32.58 20.54 -3.13
CA ASN A 132 33.55 19.46 -2.93
C ASN A 132 33.06 18.37 -1.94
N SER A 133 31.75 18.14 -1.92
CA SER A 133 31.07 17.11 -1.13
C SER A 133 31.06 15.77 -1.86
N LYS A 134 31.12 14.65 -1.11
CA LYS A 134 31.13 13.30 -1.69
C LYS A 134 29.73 12.70 -1.68
N LEU A 135 28.97 12.98 -2.73
CA LEU A 135 27.61 12.47 -2.94
C LEU A 135 27.58 11.36 -4.00
N SER A 136 26.81 10.31 -3.76
CA SER A 136 26.49 9.28 -4.75
C SER A 136 25.00 8.96 -4.69
N ILE A 137 24.31 9.06 -5.81
CA ILE A 137 22.87 8.83 -5.91
C ILE A 137 22.66 7.63 -6.83
N LEU A 138 21.83 6.69 -6.40
CA LEU A 138 21.47 5.51 -7.17
C LEU A 138 19.96 5.44 -7.30
N PHE A 139 19.51 5.44 -8.55
CA PHE A 139 18.12 5.21 -8.93
C PHE A 139 17.93 3.81 -9.49
N SER A 140 16.75 3.24 -9.28
CA SER A 140 16.26 2.12 -10.07
C SER A 140 14.86 2.44 -10.58
N SER A 141 14.55 1.94 -11.77
CA SER A 141 13.25 2.14 -12.42
C SER A 141 13.05 1.06 -13.47
N ARG A 142 11.80 0.81 -13.85
CA ARG A 142 11.47 0.17 -15.14
C ARG A 142 11.73 1.11 -16.30
N TYR A 143 11.67 0.55 -17.52
CA TYR A 143 11.77 1.30 -18.78
C TYR A 143 10.71 2.38 -18.98
N TYR A 144 9.55 2.22 -18.35
CA TYR A 144 8.46 3.18 -18.41
C TYR A 144 8.08 3.62 -16.98
N PRO A 145 7.99 4.93 -16.70
CA PRO A 145 8.28 6.04 -17.62
C PRO A 145 9.77 6.11 -17.99
N GLN A 146 10.07 6.58 -19.21
CA GLN A 146 11.46 6.73 -19.64
C GLN A 146 12.11 7.83 -18.83
N LEU A 147 13.16 7.48 -18.11
CA LEU A 147 13.98 8.45 -17.37
C LEU A 147 15.05 9.00 -18.29
N ASP A 148 14.96 10.28 -18.59
CA ASP A 148 16.14 10.99 -19.07
C ASP A 148 16.97 11.43 -17.88
N VAL A 149 18.25 11.12 -17.94
CA VAL A 149 19.23 11.46 -16.90
C VAL A 149 20.39 12.02 -17.70
N THR A 150 20.58 13.33 -17.56
CA THR A 150 21.59 14.11 -18.26
C THR A 150 22.98 13.70 -17.80
N TYR A 151 23.14 13.52 -16.49
CA TYR A 151 24.44 13.26 -15.86
C TYR A 151 24.40 11.99 -15.03
N GLY A 152 24.60 10.82 -15.66
CA GLY A 152 24.62 9.57 -14.93
C GLY A 152 25.03 8.35 -15.76
N LEU A 153 25.41 7.28 -15.05
CA LEU A 153 25.62 5.96 -15.64
C LEU A 153 24.29 5.20 -15.66
N LYS A 154 23.81 4.85 -16.86
CA LYS A 154 22.63 3.98 -17.04
C LYS A 154 23.10 2.52 -17.18
N ILE A 155 22.56 1.63 -16.36
CA ILE A 155 22.85 0.19 -16.39
C ILE A 155 21.54 -0.55 -16.70
N TYR A 156 21.50 -1.31 -17.79
CA TYR A 156 20.37 -2.15 -18.17
C TYR A 156 20.65 -3.59 -17.77
N LEU A 157 19.99 -4.06 -16.70
CA LEU A 157 20.31 -5.37 -16.11
C LEU A 157 20.18 -6.54 -17.10
N GLU A 158 19.25 -6.45 -18.05
CA GLU A 158 19.02 -7.50 -19.05
C GLU A 158 20.10 -7.59 -20.13
N ASP A 159 20.88 -6.52 -20.32
CA ASP A 159 22.01 -6.49 -21.25
C ASP A 159 23.32 -6.97 -20.59
N GLU A 160 23.32 -7.14 -19.27
CA GLU A 160 24.50 -7.59 -18.52
C GLU A 160 24.70 -9.11 -18.63
N ASP A 161 25.92 -9.54 -18.96
CA ASP A 161 26.33 -10.95 -19.08
C ASP A 161 26.02 -11.81 -17.85
N GLY A 162 25.83 -11.19 -16.67
CA GLY A 162 25.48 -11.85 -15.43
C GLY A 162 24.04 -12.33 -15.38
N HIS A 163 23.10 -11.66 -16.06
CA HIS A 163 21.66 -11.88 -15.90
C HIS A 163 21.21 -13.28 -16.31
N GLU A 164 21.60 -13.72 -17.51
CA GLU A 164 21.30 -15.07 -17.98
C GLU A 164 22.01 -16.16 -17.15
N LYS A 165 23.21 -15.86 -16.63
CA LYS A 165 23.93 -16.77 -15.72
C LYS A 165 23.19 -16.93 -14.40
N ASP A 166 22.61 -15.86 -13.87
CA ASP A 166 21.84 -15.87 -12.62
C ASP A 166 20.52 -16.65 -12.80
N ILE A 167 19.83 -16.49 -13.94
CA ILE A 167 18.67 -17.32 -14.28
C ILE A 167 19.06 -18.80 -14.34
N ALA A 168 20.12 -19.14 -15.07
CA ALA A 168 20.60 -20.51 -15.18
C ALA A 168 20.98 -21.09 -13.81
N MET A 169 21.63 -20.30 -12.95
CA MET A 169 21.99 -20.67 -11.60
C MET A 169 20.75 -20.91 -10.72
N TYR A 170 19.75 -20.02 -10.79
CA TYR A 170 18.49 -20.18 -10.06
C TYR A 170 17.78 -21.47 -10.46
N VAL A 171 17.60 -21.70 -11.77
CA VAL A 171 16.98 -22.94 -12.30
C VAL A 171 17.74 -24.17 -11.82
N ARG A 172 19.08 -24.14 -11.85
CA ARG A 172 19.91 -25.26 -11.39
C ARG A 172 19.70 -25.59 -9.92
N ILE A 173 19.55 -24.57 -9.07
CA ILE A 173 19.44 -24.71 -7.61
C ILE A 173 18.02 -25.04 -7.17
N LYS A 174 17.01 -24.40 -7.77
CA LYS A 174 15.62 -24.43 -7.28
C LYS A 174 14.75 -25.50 -7.95
N LEU A 175 15.09 -25.96 -9.15
CA LEU A 175 14.35 -27.01 -9.84
C LEU A 175 14.80 -28.41 -9.34
N LYS A 176 13.88 -29.12 -8.69
CA LYS A 176 14.15 -30.35 -7.90
C LYS A 176 14.00 -31.65 -8.70
N ILE A 177 14.10 -31.62 -10.03
CA ILE A 177 13.84 -32.76 -10.91
C ILE A 177 15.07 -33.66 -11.18
N GLY A 178 16.13 -33.51 -10.38
CA GLY A 178 17.38 -34.27 -10.53
C GLY A 178 18.32 -33.78 -11.64
N GLN A 179 19.15 -34.69 -12.17
CA GLN A 179 20.24 -34.40 -13.13
C GLN A 179 20.25 -35.34 -14.36
N THR A 180 19.15 -36.05 -14.61
CA THR A 180 18.99 -36.91 -15.79
C THR A 180 19.08 -36.11 -17.09
N LYS A 181 19.20 -36.79 -18.23
CA LYS A 181 19.17 -36.13 -19.56
C LYS A 181 17.90 -35.29 -19.72
N THR A 182 16.74 -35.84 -19.37
CA THR A 182 15.44 -35.13 -19.39
C THR A 182 15.45 -33.91 -18.48
N ALA A 183 16.03 -34.01 -17.27
CA ALA A 183 16.16 -32.87 -16.38
C ALA A 183 16.99 -31.74 -16.99
N LYS A 184 18.09 -32.07 -17.68
CA LYS A 184 18.93 -31.09 -18.37
C LYS A 184 18.19 -30.41 -19.53
N GLU A 185 17.41 -31.17 -20.30
CA GLU A 185 16.55 -30.64 -21.37
C GLU A 185 15.52 -29.65 -20.82
N VAL A 186 14.82 -30.01 -19.74
CA VAL A 186 13.83 -29.15 -19.07
C VAL A 186 14.50 -27.85 -18.58
N LYS A 187 15.68 -27.93 -17.94
CA LYS A 187 16.43 -26.73 -17.49
C LYS A 187 16.80 -25.80 -18.64
N ALA A 188 17.27 -26.34 -19.76
CA ALA A 188 17.61 -25.54 -20.94
C ALA A 188 16.36 -24.89 -21.56
N GLN A 189 15.23 -25.60 -21.58
CA GLN A 189 13.98 -25.09 -22.11
C GLN A 189 13.39 -23.97 -21.25
N ILE A 190 13.49 -24.06 -19.92
CA ILE A 190 13.10 -22.96 -19.00
C ILE A 190 13.87 -21.69 -19.34
N GLN A 191 15.21 -21.78 -19.44
CA GLN A 191 16.06 -20.62 -19.78
C GLN A 191 15.63 -19.99 -21.11
N LYS A 192 15.42 -20.82 -22.14
CA LYS A 192 14.97 -20.35 -23.46
C LYS A 192 13.61 -19.65 -23.42
N LYS A 193 12.63 -20.19 -22.67
CA LYS A 193 11.27 -19.63 -22.60
C LYS A 193 11.18 -18.41 -21.69
N ALA A 194 12.09 -18.27 -20.72
CA ALA A 194 12.12 -17.16 -19.77
C ALA A 194 12.31 -15.79 -20.43
N LYS A 195 13.07 -15.72 -21.53
CA LYS A 195 13.41 -14.45 -22.22
C LYS A 195 13.88 -13.36 -21.24
N GLY A 196 14.77 -13.70 -20.31
CA GLY A 196 15.25 -12.78 -19.29
C GLY A 196 14.28 -12.45 -18.14
N ILE A 197 13.03 -12.95 -18.14
CA ILE A 197 12.03 -12.60 -17.12
C ILE A 197 12.17 -13.49 -15.89
N PHE A 198 12.86 -13.02 -14.86
CA PHE A 198 13.13 -13.79 -13.64
C PHE A 198 11.85 -14.24 -12.92
N MET A 199 10.81 -13.40 -12.87
CA MET A 199 9.51 -13.76 -12.26
C MET A 199 8.85 -14.96 -12.95
N TRP A 200 8.95 -15.03 -14.28
CA TRP A 200 8.45 -16.18 -15.05
C TRP A 200 9.18 -17.46 -14.60
N VAL A 201 10.50 -17.40 -14.44
CA VAL A 201 11.32 -18.54 -14.01
C VAL A 201 10.92 -19.03 -12.62
N VAL A 202 10.73 -18.11 -11.66
CA VAL A 202 10.32 -18.43 -10.29
C VAL A 202 8.99 -19.19 -10.29
N LEU A 203 7.98 -18.68 -11.00
CA LEU A 203 6.65 -19.29 -11.11
C LEU A 203 6.71 -20.67 -11.77
N VAL A 204 7.37 -20.77 -12.92
CA VAL A 204 7.48 -22.03 -13.67
C VAL A 204 8.23 -23.08 -12.87
N VAL A 205 9.34 -22.73 -12.20
CA VAL A 205 10.06 -23.67 -11.33
C VAL A 205 9.16 -24.17 -10.20
N GLY A 206 8.35 -23.30 -9.59
CA GLY A 206 7.35 -23.69 -8.60
C GLY A 206 6.32 -24.69 -9.14
N ILE A 207 5.71 -24.37 -10.28
CA ILE A 207 4.73 -25.23 -10.97
C ILE A 207 5.33 -26.61 -11.29
N LEU A 208 6.51 -26.64 -11.88
CA LEU A 208 7.16 -27.88 -12.29
C LEU A 208 7.64 -28.71 -11.09
N ASN A 209 8.08 -28.07 -10.01
CA ASN A 209 8.39 -28.76 -8.76
C ASN A 209 7.14 -29.43 -8.17
N SER A 210 6.00 -28.75 -8.19
CA SER A 210 4.73 -29.30 -7.72
C SER A 210 4.30 -30.52 -8.56
N GLU A 211 4.39 -30.43 -9.89
CA GLU A 211 4.09 -31.56 -10.77
C GLU A 211 5.05 -32.74 -10.54
N TYR A 212 6.32 -32.46 -10.28
CA TYR A 212 7.33 -33.48 -10.02
C TYR A 212 7.14 -34.21 -8.68
N LEU A 213 6.42 -33.66 -7.70
CA LEU A 213 6.19 -34.33 -6.41
C LEU A 213 5.54 -35.72 -6.59
N GLY A 214 4.76 -35.93 -7.65
CA GLY A 214 4.20 -37.23 -8.01
C GLY A 214 5.18 -38.20 -8.71
N GLY A 215 6.46 -37.82 -8.88
CA GLY A 215 7.49 -38.62 -9.56
C GLY A 215 7.38 -38.68 -11.10
N ARG A 216 6.45 -37.93 -11.69
CA ARG A 216 6.11 -38.02 -13.13
C ARG A 216 6.92 -37.06 -13.99
N ILE A 217 8.20 -37.35 -14.19
CA ILE A 217 9.09 -36.50 -15.01
C ILE A 217 8.60 -36.25 -16.45
N PHE A 218 7.84 -37.20 -17.02
CA PHE A 218 7.25 -37.06 -18.35
C PHE A 218 6.12 -36.01 -18.38
N GLU A 219 5.35 -35.87 -17.30
CA GLU A 219 4.33 -34.82 -17.17
C GLU A 219 4.97 -33.45 -16.94
N VAL A 220 6.10 -33.37 -16.23
CA VAL A 220 6.87 -32.12 -16.09
C VAL A 220 7.23 -31.54 -17.45
N LYS A 221 7.73 -32.37 -18.38
CA LYS A 221 8.11 -31.91 -19.72
C LYS A 221 6.89 -31.42 -20.51
N LYS A 222 5.80 -32.20 -20.54
CA LYS A 222 4.54 -31.80 -21.19
C LYS A 222 3.97 -30.51 -20.60
N LYS A 223 4.03 -30.36 -19.28
CA LYS A 223 3.57 -29.14 -18.60
C LYS A 223 4.41 -27.94 -19.02
N LEU A 224 5.74 -28.05 -19.04
CA LEU A 224 6.61 -26.97 -19.51
C LEU A 224 6.35 -26.61 -20.98
N ASP A 225 6.09 -27.60 -21.83
CA ASP A 225 5.75 -27.36 -23.25
C ASP A 225 4.48 -26.49 -23.36
N ALA A 226 3.45 -26.80 -22.57
CA ALA A 226 2.16 -26.09 -22.56
C ALA A 226 2.23 -24.68 -21.96
N LEU A 227 3.13 -24.41 -21.01
CA LEU A 227 3.20 -23.10 -20.34
C LEU A 227 3.59 -21.98 -21.33
N PRO A 228 2.89 -20.84 -21.36
CA PRO A 228 3.20 -19.75 -22.27
C PRO A 228 4.49 -19.02 -21.86
N ALA A 229 5.19 -18.41 -22.84
CA ALA A 229 6.39 -17.62 -22.57
C ALA A 229 6.09 -16.19 -22.09
N LYS A 230 4.91 -15.65 -22.43
CA LYS A 230 4.48 -14.31 -21.99
C LYS A 230 3.98 -14.39 -20.54
N LEU A 231 4.48 -13.51 -19.67
CA LEU A 231 4.16 -13.52 -18.24
C LEU A 231 2.66 -13.29 -17.97
N SER A 232 1.98 -12.44 -18.73
CA SER A 232 0.52 -12.23 -18.61
C SER A 232 -0.27 -13.52 -18.86
N GLU A 233 0.09 -14.27 -19.89
CA GLU A 233 -0.57 -15.54 -20.20
C GLU A 233 -0.25 -16.60 -19.15
N LEU A 234 0.96 -16.57 -18.57
CA LEU A 234 1.30 -17.45 -17.46
C LEU A 234 0.42 -17.17 -16.23
N PHE A 235 0.15 -15.90 -15.93
CA PHE A 235 -0.80 -15.55 -14.86
C PHE A 235 -2.20 -16.10 -15.15
N LYS A 236 -2.69 -15.98 -16.38
CA LYS A 236 -3.99 -16.59 -16.77
C LYS A 236 -4.00 -18.09 -16.56
N GLU A 237 -2.97 -18.80 -17.01
CA GLU A 237 -2.85 -20.25 -16.82
C GLU A 237 -2.86 -20.65 -15.33
N ILE A 238 -2.20 -19.87 -14.47
CA ILE A 238 -2.22 -20.09 -13.01
C ILE A 238 -3.64 -19.87 -12.46
N LEU A 239 -4.29 -18.77 -12.87
CA LEU A 239 -5.59 -18.37 -12.35
C LEU A 239 -6.72 -19.29 -12.83
N LEU A 240 -6.66 -19.78 -14.07
CA LEU A 240 -7.67 -20.64 -14.71
C LEU A 240 -7.40 -22.14 -14.53
N ARG A 241 -6.32 -22.53 -13.85
CA ARG A 241 -5.92 -23.94 -13.66
C ARG A 241 -7.06 -24.82 -13.13
N ASP A 242 -7.87 -24.26 -12.24
CA ASP A 242 -8.98 -24.93 -11.55
C ASP A 242 -10.04 -23.89 -11.13
N GLN A 243 -11.23 -24.36 -10.74
CA GLN A 243 -12.30 -23.51 -10.19
C GLN A 243 -12.42 -23.62 -8.67
N THR A 244 -11.44 -24.25 -8.02
CA THR A 244 -11.43 -24.42 -6.57
C THR A 244 -11.28 -23.06 -5.90
N ASN A 245 -12.15 -22.77 -4.92
CA ASN A 245 -12.13 -21.54 -4.11
C ASN A 245 -12.07 -20.25 -4.95
N PHE A 246 -12.83 -20.23 -6.05
CA PHE A 246 -12.81 -19.10 -6.98
C PHE A 246 -13.32 -17.80 -6.38
N ASP A 247 -14.24 -17.85 -5.42
CA ASP A 247 -14.72 -16.66 -4.73
C ASP A 247 -13.69 -16.12 -3.73
N ASP A 248 -12.90 -16.99 -3.08
CA ASP A 248 -11.71 -16.58 -2.30
C ASP A 248 -10.75 -15.79 -3.19
N LEU A 249 -10.51 -16.26 -4.41
CA LEU A 249 -9.63 -15.59 -5.38
C LEU A 249 -10.15 -14.21 -5.79
N LYS A 250 -11.45 -14.09 -6.07
CA LYS A 250 -12.05 -12.80 -6.39
C LYS A 250 -11.90 -11.81 -5.25
N LEU A 251 -12.20 -12.22 -4.01
CA LEU A 251 -12.05 -11.33 -2.85
C LEU A 251 -10.59 -11.00 -2.58
N CYS A 252 -9.68 -11.96 -2.70
CA CYS A 252 -8.23 -11.74 -2.58
C CYS A 252 -7.76 -10.61 -3.50
N ILE A 253 -8.09 -10.71 -4.80
CA ILE A 253 -7.68 -9.74 -5.81
C ILE A 253 -8.30 -8.36 -5.53
N ARG A 254 -9.60 -8.31 -5.17
CA ARG A 254 -10.26 -7.05 -4.81
C ARG A 254 -9.60 -6.39 -3.59
N TRP A 255 -9.27 -7.17 -2.56
CA TRP A 255 -8.75 -6.62 -1.31
C TRP A 255 -7.36 -6.06 -1.50
N ILE A 256 -6.48 -6.78 -2.19
CA ILE A 256 -5.12 -6.30 -2.44
C ILE A 256 -5.13 -5.07 -3.36
N LEU A 257 -6.09 -4.97 -4.29
CA LEU A 257 -6.16 -3.84 -5.24
C LEU A 257 -6.83 -2.58 -4.67
N PHE A 258 -7.91 -2.71 -3.89
CA PHE A 258 -8.82 -1.60 -3.56
C PHE A 258 -8.93 -1.28 -2.07
N ALA A 259 -8.26 -2.03 -1.19
CA ALA A 259 -8.13 -1.64 0.20
C ALA A 259 -7.48 -0.23 0.32
N ARG A 260 -7.95 0.61 1.26
CA ARG A 260 -7.43 1.97 1.48
C ARG A 260 -5.93 1.99 1.77
N ARG A 261 -5.47 0.98 2.51
CA ARG A 261 -4.09 0.61 2.78
C ARG A 261 -3.97 -0.93 2.72
N PRO A 262 -2.77 -1.50 2.54
CA PRO A 262 -2.56 -2.94 2.71
C PRO A 262 -3.19 -3.45 3.99
N LEU A 263 -3.93 -4.55 3.87
CA LEU A 263 -4.49 -5.25 5.01
C LEU A 263 -3.38 -6.00 5.73
N GLN A 264 -3.40 -5.95 7.06
CA GLN A 264 -2.61 -6.85 7.89
C GLN A 264 -3.06 -8.30 7.64
N LEU A 265 -2.22 -9.27 8.02
CA LEU A 265 -2.52 -10.70 7.80
C LEU A 265 -3.88 -11.11 8.41
N GLU A 266 -4.10 -10.72 9.65
CA GLU A 266 -5.30 -11.01 10.42
C GLU A 266 -6.51 -10.26 9.84
N GLU A 267 -6.33 -8.97 9.53
CA GLU A 267 -7.34 -8.14 8.85
C GLU A 267 -7.78 -8.79 7.52
N TYR A 268 -6.82 -9.24 6.70
CA TYR A 268 -7.10 -9.87 5.41
C TYR A 268 -7.93 -11.15 5.58
N TYR A 269 -7.55 -12.02 6.50
CA TYR A 269 -8.25 -13.27 6.74
C TYR A 269 -9.72 -13.00 7.12
N PHE A 270 -9.94 -12.15 8.12
CA PHE A 270 -11.28 -11.84 8.59
C PHE A 270 -12.10 -11.01 7.59
N ALA A 271 -11.46 -10.16 6.78
CA ALA A 271 -12.14 -9.45 5.68
C ALA A 271 -12.71 -10.41 4.63
N VAL A 272 -11.98 -11.47 4.28
CA VAL A 272 -12.45 -12.50 3.33
C VAL A 272 -13.56 -13.35 3.96
N VAL A 273 -13.39 -13.80 5.21
CA VAL A 273 -14.43 -14.56 5.94
C VAL A 273 -15.72 -13.74 6.04
N SER A 274 -15.64 -12.43 6.31
CA SER A 274 -16.81 -11.55 6.34
C SER A 274 -17.59 -11.50 5.02
N GLY A 275 -16.89 -11.68 3.90
CA GLY A 275 -17.51 -11.63 2.57
C GLY A 275 -18.13 -12.94 2.11
N LEU A 276 -17.62 -14.08 2.57
CA LEU A 276 -18.03 -15.42 2.08
C LEU A 276 -18.77 -16.25 3.13
N HIS A 277 -18.42 -16.07 4.40
CA HIS A 277 -18.90 -16.87 5.53
C HIS A 277 -19.19 -15.99 6.74
N PRO A 278 -20.13 -15.02 6.64
CA PRO A 278 -20.49 -14.16 7.77
C PRO A 278 -20.97 -14.95 9.00
N ASP A 279 -21.62 -16.09 8.79
CA ASP A 279 -22.09 -16.97 9.87
C ASP A 279 -20.93 -17.63 10.65
N ALA A 280 -19.72 -17.65 10.10
CA ALA A 280 -18.53 -18.20 10.76
C ALA A 280 -17.75 -17.15 11.55
N LEU A 281 -18.14 -15.88 11.50
CA LEU A 281 -17.49 -14.82 12.25
C LEU A 281 -17.83 -14.95 13.74
N GLN A 282 -16.78 -14.97 14.55
CA GLN A 282 -16.83 -14.99 16.01
C GLN A 282 -15.59 -14.27 16.56
N GLU A 283 -15.54 -14.11 17.88
CA GLU A 283 -14.32 -13.68 18.56
C GLU A 283 -13.14 -14.57 18.15
N TRP A 284 -12.03 -13.94 17.78
CA TRP A 284 -10.87 -14.67 17.30
C TRP A 284 -10.20 -15.45 18.43
N ASP A 285 -10.22 -16.77 18.33
CA ASP A 285 -9.37 -17.65 19.12
C ASP A 285 -8.09 -18.00 18.36
N SER A 286 -6.97 -17.42 18.79
CA SER A 286 -5.64 -17.68 18.24
C SER A 286 -5.16 -19.14 18.37
N LYS A 287 -5.81 -19.96 19.19
CA LYS A 287 -5.53 -21.40 19.32
C LYS A 287 -6.24 -22.23 18.25
N GLU A 288 -7.40 -21.78 17.79
CA GLU A 288 -8.20 -22.46 16.78
C GLU A 288 -7.83 -22.01 15.36
N VAL A 289 -7.61 -20.70 15.18
CA VAL A 289 -7.15 -20.12 13.91
C VAL A 289 -5.79 -19.46 14.13
N THR A 290 -4.74 -20.16 13.73
CA THR A 290 -3.36 -19.69 13.92
C THR A 290 -2.91 -18.76 12.81
N LEU A 291 -1.85 -17.98 13.04
CA LEU A 291 -1.22 -17.16 12.00
C LEU A 291 -0.71 -18.01 10.82
N ASP A 292 -0.34 -19.28 11.04
CA ASP A 292 0.10 -20.18 9.97
C ASP A 292 -1.07 -20.70 9.13
N ASP A 293 -2.28 -20.80 9.69
CA ASP A 293 -3.49 -21.03 8.92
C ASP A 293 -3.77 -19.83 8.00
N MET A 294 -3.67 -18.61 8.55
CA MET A 294 -3.89 -17.37 7.78
C MET A 294 -2.85 -17.20 6.66
N ARG A 295 -1.57 -17.49 6.90
CA ARG A 295 -0.52 -17.46 5.86
C ARG A 295 -0.79 -18.47 4.75
N ARG A 296 -1.21 -19.68 5.10
CA ARG A 296 -1.63 -20.68 4.11
C ARG A 296 -2.87 -20.21 3.34
N PHE A 297 -3.81 -19.57 4.02
CA PHE A 297 -5.00 -19.01 3.40
C PHE A 297 -4.67 -17.94 2.36
N VAL A 298 -3.72 -17.03 2.62
CA VAL A 298 -3.22 -16.05 1.64
C VAL A 298 -2.71 -16.74 0.37
N ILE A 299 -1.90 -17.78 0.52
CA ILE A 299 -1.34 -18.54 -0.62
C ILE A 299 -2.45 -19.27 -1.38
N CYS A 300 -3.37 -19.93 -0.68
CA CYS A 300 -4.44 -20.70 -1.30
C CYS A 300 -5.45 -19.80 -2.03
N SER A 301 -5.94 -18.74 -1.36
CA SER A 301 -6.91 -17.79 -1.92
C SER A 301 -6.37 -17.05 -3.13
N SER A 302 -5.06 -16.75 -3.17
CA SER A 302 -4.42 -16.06 -4.31
C SER A 302 -3.89 -16.98 -5.41
N LYS A 303 -4.02 -18.31 -5.25
CA LYS A 303 -3.33 -19.31 -6.09
C LYS A 303 -1.81 -19.11 -6.16
N GLY A 304 -1.22 -18.61 -5.07
CA GLY A 304 0.21 -18.35 -4.94
C GLY A 304 0.68 -17.03 -5.55
N LEU A 305 -0.25 -16.13 -5.92
CA LEU A 305 0.08 -14.81 -6.46
C LEU A 305 0.11 -13.71 -5.38
N ALA A 306 -0.22 -14.03 -4.13
CA ALA A 306 -0.07 -13.15 -2.98
C ALA A 306 0.84 -13.77 -1.90
N GLU A 307 1.46 -12.89 -1.11
CA GLU A 307 2.35 -13.22 -0.01
C GLU A 307 2.12 -12.26 1.17
N THR A 308 2.67 -12.64 2.32
CA THR A 308 2.80 -11.77 3.48
C THR A 308 4.17 -11.10 3.50
N THR A 309 4.21 -9.80 3.78
CA THR A 309 5.47 -9.07 3.95
C THR A 309 6.28 -9.56 5.15
N GLU A 310 7.58 -9.26 5.13
CA GLU A 310 8.49 -9.50 6.26
C GLU A 310 8.41 -8.37 7.32
N SER A 311 7.62 -7.31 7.08
CA SER A 311 7.45 -6.17 7.99
C SER A 311 6.67 -6.56 9.26
N ARG A 312 6.74 -5.70 10.28
CA ARG A 312 5.87 -5.77 11.45
C ARG A 312 5.09 -4.45 11.58
N PRO A 313 3.75 -4.46 11.49
CA PRO A 313 2.90 -5.62 11.24
C PRO A 313 3.10 -6.23 9.83
N GLN A 314 2.78 -7.53 9.68
CA GLN A 314 2.80 -8.20 8.38
C GLN A 314 1.57 -7.80 7.58
N THR A 315 1.74 -7.43 6.32
CA THR A 315 0.65 -7.08 5.42
C THR A 315 0.59 -8.04 4.23
N VAL A 316 -0.58 -8.13 3.60
CA VAL A 316 -0.80 -8.98 2.43
C VAL A 316 -0.63 -8.15 1.15
N GLN A 317 0.17 -8.66 0.22
CA GLN A 317 0.45 -8.03 -1.06
C GLN A 317 0.59 -9.08 -2.18
N PHE A 318 0.52 -8.65 -3.44
CA PHE A 318 0.92 -9.54 -4.54
C PHE A 318 2.42 -9.87 -4.47
N ILE A 319 2.82 -11.06 -4.92
CA ILE A 319 4.23 -11.50 -4.97
C ILE A 319 5.13 -10.61 -5.84
N HIS A 320 4.53 -9.86 -6.76
CA HIS A 320 5.23 -8.95 -7.65
C HIS A 320 4.27 -7.91 -8.24
N GLU A 321 4.78 -6.73 -8.52
CA GLU A 321 4.01 -5.64 -9.10
C GLU A 321 3.46 -5.98 -10.51
N SER A 322 4.13 -6.86 -11.27
CA SER A 322 3.58 -7.34 -12.55
C SER A 322 2.22 -8.04 -12.42
N VAL A 323 1.90 -8.62 -11.25
CA VAL A 323 0.58 -9.20 -10.99
C VAL A 323 -0.47 -8.10 -10.86
N ARG A 324 -0.15 -7.03 -10.13
CA ARG A 324 -1.01 -5.85 -9.99
C ARG A 324 -1.25 -5.19 -11.34
N VAL A 325 -0.19 -4.96 -12.12
CA VAL A 325 -0.27 -4.40 -13.47
C VAL A 325 -1.10 -5.28 -14.40
N PHE A 326 -0.99 -6.61 -14.30
CA PHE A 326 -1.81 -7.54 -15.07
C PHE A 326 -3.31 -7.35 -14.78
N PHE A 327 -3.71 -7.26 -13.50
CA PHE A 327 -5.11 -7.04 -13.16
C PHE A 327 -5.60 -5.63 -13.52
N LEU A 328 -4.79 -4.59 -13.32
CA LEU A 328 -5.18 -3.21 -13.66
C LEU A 328 -5.21 -2.94 -15.17
N GLY A 329 -4.54 -3.77 -15.98
CA GLY A 329 -4.65 -3.78 -17.43
C GLY A 329 -5.77 -4.71 -17.92
N ASP A 330 -5.47 -5.51 -18.95
CA ASP A 330 -6.47 -6.35 -19.61
C ASP A 330 -6.86 -7.62 -18.83
N GLY A 331 -6.11 -7.97 -17.76
CA GLY A 331 -6.26 -9.25 -17.08
C GLY A 331 -7.65 -9.48 -16.49
N LEU A 332 -8.27 -8.43 -15.92
CA LEU A 332 -9.64 -8.53 -15.42
C LEU A 332 -10.66 -8.76 -16.53
N GLN A 333 -10.52 -8.05 -17.66
CA GLN A 333 -11.44 -8.19 -18.79
C GLN A 333 -11.35 -9.58 -19.42
N GLU A 334 -10.14 -10.11 -19.54
CA GLU A 334 -9.89 -11.42 -20.12
C GLU A 334 -10.33 -12.57 -19.21
N LEU A 335 -10.21 -12.41 -17.89
CA LEU A 335 -10.58 -13.45 -16.92
C LEU A 335 -12.05 -13.39 -16.51
N TRP A 336 -12.58 -12.19 -16.29
CA TRP A 336 -13.89 -11.93 -15.70
C TRP A 336 -14.64 -10.82 -16.46
N PRO A 337 -15.04 -11.07 -17.72
CA PRO A 337 -15.63 -10.05 -18.58
C PRO A 337 -16.89 -9.40 -17.99
N ASP A 338 -17.75 -10.18 -17.31
CA ASP A 338 -18.96 -9.67 -16.65
C ASP A 338 -18.63 -8.66 -15.53
N LEU A 339 -17.52 -8.91 -14.83
CA LEU A 339 -17.07 -8.10 -13.72
C LEU A 339 -16.28 -6.86 -14.20
N ALA A 340 -15.61 -6.96 -15.35
CA ALA A 340 -14.92 -5.85 -15.99
C ALA A 340 -15.85 -4.91 -16.77
N ALA A 341 -16.98 -5.41 -17.27
CA ALA A 341 -18.01 -4.60 -17.95
C ALA A 341 -18.75 -3.65 -16.99
N THR A 342 -18.77 -3.98 -15.70
CA THR A 342 -19.22 -3.08 -14.64
C THR A 342 -18.06 -2.19 -14.18
N ASP A 343 -18.34 -1.05 -13.54
CA ASP A 343 -17.28 -0.24 -12.91
C ASP A 343 -16.64 -1.06 -11.78
N PHE A 344 -15.61 -1.83 -12.13
CA PHE A 344 -15.00 -2.82 -11.27
C PHE A 344 -14.45 -2.20 -9.98
N ALA A 345 -13.95 -0.97 -10.06
CA ALA A 345 -13.48 -0.25 -8.88
C ALA A 345 -14.65 0.05 -7.94
N SER A 346 -15.76 0.59 -8.45
CA SER A 346 -16.95 0.84 -7.65
C SER A 346 -17.52 -0.45 -7.04
N VAL A 347 -17.62 -1.54 -7.82
CA VAL A 347 -18.09 -2.86 -7.33
C VAL A 347 -17.17 -3.42 -6.24
N SER A 348 -15.85 -3.28 -6.41
CA SER A 348 -14.87 -3.76 -5.44
C SER A 348 -14.93 -2.97 -4.14
N HIS A 349 -15.07 -1.64 -4.23
CA HIS A 349 -15.28 -0.80 -3.05
C HIS A 349 -16.62 -1.08 -2.37
N ASP A 350 -17.68 -1.38 -3.11
CA ASP A 350 -18.96 -1.74 -2.50
C ASP A 350 -18.86 -3.07 -1.74
N GLN A 351 -18.17 -4.05 -2.30
CA GLN A 351 -17.91 -5.31 -1.60
C GLN A 351 -17.06 -5.08 -0.34
N LEU A 352 -15.99 -4.28 -0.40
CA LEU A 352 -15.19 -3.92 0.79
C LEU A 352 -16.06 -3.29 1.86
N ARG A 353 -16.90 -2.32 1.47
CA ARG A 353 -17.85 -1.64 2.35
C ARG A 353 -18.80 -2.64 3.01
N GLN A 354 -19.37 -3.59 2.26
CA GLN A 354 -20.25 -4.62 2.80
C GLN A 354 -19.54 -5.50 3.82
N CYS A 355 -18.32 -5.96 3.52
CA CYS A 355 -17.53 -6.76 4.45
C CYS A 355 -17.21 -6.00 5.73
N CYS A 356 -16.82 -4.73 5.63
CA CYS A 356 -16.61 -3.88 6.80
C CYS A 356 -17.89 -3.69 7.62
N ASP A 357 -19.04 -3.47 6.97
CA ASP A 357 -20.34 -3.27 7.63
C ASP A 357 -20.82 -4.54 8.34
N ILE A 358 -20.67 -5.71 7.71
CA ILE A 358 -20.96 -7.02 8.31
C ILE A 358 -20.10 -7.23 9.55
N TYR A 359 -18.78 -7.07 9.42
CA TYR A 359 -17.86 -7.30 10.52
C TYR A 359 -18.11 -6.32 11.68
N LEU A 360 -18.34 -5.03 11.36
CA LEU A 360 -18.68 -4.02 12.34
C LEU A 360 -19.93 -4.39 13.14
N LYS A 361 -21.03 -4.77 12.47
CA LYS A 361 -22.29 -5.16 13.12
C LYS A 361 -22.11 -6.38 14.01
N GLN A 362 -21.40 -7.40 13.52
CA GLN A 362 -21.18 -8.62 14.27
C GLN A 362 -20.28 -8.41 15.50
N SER A 363 -19.26 -7.57 15.38
CA SER A 363 -18.46 -7.15 16.53
C SER A 363 -19.28 -6.35 17.54
N LEU A 364 -20.17 -5.45 17.09
CA LEU A 364 -21.05 -4.68 17.98
C LEU A 364 -22.04 -5.55 18.77
N ASP A 365 -22.41 -6.71 18.25
CA ASP A 365 -23.27 -7.68 18.92
C ASP A 365 -22.53 -8.52 19.98
N SER A 366 -21.19 -8.52 20.00
CA SER A 366 -20.41 -9.22 21.04
C SER A 366 -20.53 -8.56 22.41
N MET A 367 -20.60 -9.39 23.45
CA MET A 367 -20.59 -8.95 24.85
C MET A 367 -19.32 -8.14 25.18
N ILE A 368 -18.15 -8.53 24.64
CA ILE A 368 -16.88 -7.81 24.87
C ILE A 368 -17.03 -6.38 24.39
N THR A 369 -17.48 -6.18 23.15
CA THR A 369 -17.62 -4.83 22.59
C THR A 369 -18.68 -4.04 23.33
N GLN A 370 -19.82 -4.63 23.67
CA GLN A 370 -20.87 -3.94 24.42
C GLN A 370 -20.40 -3.50 25.80
N ASP A 371 -19.68 -4.35 26.54
CA ASP A 371 -19.15 -4.00 27.86
C ASP A 371 -18.09 -2.89 27.76
N LEU A 372 -17.20 -2.96 26.78
CA LEU A 372 -16.17 -1.94 26.55
C LEU A 372 -16.77 -0.58 26.13
N LEU A 373 -17.83 -0.59 25.33
CA LEU A 373 -18.56 0.61 24.93
C LEU A 373 -19.40 1.19 26.09
N ARG A 374 -20.03 0.35 26.93
CA ARG A 374 -20.75 0.80 28.13
C ARG A 374 -19.83 1.48 29.15
N LEU A 375 -18.61 0.98 29.30
CA LEU A 375 -17.58 1.58 30.15
C LEU A 375 -16.97 2.85 29.55
N SER A 376 -17.36 3.22 28.33
CA SER A 376 -16.91 4.43 27.64
C SER A 376 -18.08 5.41 27.67
N ASN A 377 -18.07 6.31 28.65
CA ASN A 377 -19.25 7.08 29.09
C ASN A 377 -19.73 8.19 28.12
N GLY A 378 -19.68 7.97 26.80
CA GLY A 378 -19.89 8.96 25.73
C GLY A 378 -18.77 10.02 25.67
N TYR A 379 -18.30 10.44 26.83
CA TYR A 379 -17.13 11.25 27.07
C TYR A 379 -16.01 10.30 27.48
N LEU A 380 -15.22 9.80 26.52
CA LEU A 380 -14.02 9.02 26.84
C LEU A 380 -13.16 9.84 27.82
N PRO A 381 -12.88 9.35 29.04
CA PRO A 381 -11.95 10.02 29.93
C PRO A 381 -10.58 10.17 29.25
N LEU A 382 -9.86 11.23 29.60
CA LEU A 382 -8.51 11.54 29.09
C LEU A 382 -7.44 10.49 29.45
N ASP A 383 -7.78 9.46 30.23
CA ASP A 383 -6.82 8.42 30.63
C ASP A 383 -6.42 7.56 29.42
N TYR A 384 -5.24 7.90 28.89
CA TYR A 384 -4.58 7.31 27.73
C TYR A 384 -4.45 5.79 27.87
N TRP A 385 -4.04 5.32 29.06
CA TRP A 385 -3.72 3.92 29.34
C TRP A 385 -4.95 3.00 29.34
N GLU A 386 -6.09 3.45 29.87
CA GLU A 386 -7.33 2.65 29.83
C GLU A 386 -7.82 2.46 28.39
N ASN A 387 -7.73 3.50 27.56
CA ASN A 387 -8.13 3.43 26.16
C ASN A 387 -7.20 2.56 25.31
N GLU A 388 -5.91 2.53 25.64
CA GLU A 388 -4.94 1.63 25.01
C GLU A 388 -5.25 0.16 25.30
N ALA A 389 -5.48 -0.21 26.56
CA ALA A 389 -5.84 -1.58 26.92
C ALA A 389 -7.16 -2.04 26.27
N LYS A 390 -8.16 -1.14 26.15
CA LYS A 390 -9.42 -1.42 25.45
C LYS A 390 -9.20 -1.67 23.95
N ARG A 391 -8.38 -0.84 23.30
CA ARG A 391 -8.00 -1.05 21.89
C ARG A 391 -7.29 -2.38 21.69
N ASP A 392 -6.28 -2.66 22.51
CA ASP A 392 -5.51 -3.90 22.42
C ASP A 392 -6.42 -5.12 22.58
N THR A 393 -7.37 -5.06 23.52
CA THR A 393 -8.38 -6.10 23.73
C THR A 393 -9.26 -6.28 22.49
N LEU A 394 -9.78 -5.19 21.91
CA LEU A 394 -10.61 -5.27 20.70
C LEU A 394 -9.81 -5.77 19.50
N SER A 395 -8.61 -5.26 19.26
CA SER A 395 -7.78 -5.67 18.13
C SER A 395 -7.31 -7.12 18.26
N ALA A 396 -7.14 -7.62 19.49
CA ALA A 396 -6.83 -9.04 19.74
C ALA A 396 -8.02 -9.98 19.51
N ASN A 397 -9.26 -9.55 19.74
CA ASN A 397 -10.45 -10.39 19.56
C ASN A 397 -11.14 -10.17 18.20
N PHE A 398 -11.00 -8.99 17.61
CA PHE A 398 -11.63 -8.56 16.36
C PHE A 398 -10.61 -7.87 15.43
N PRO A 399 -9.68 -8.61 14.81
CA PRO A 399 -8.56 -8.01 14.09
C PRO A 399 -8.94 -7.10 12.92
N PHE A 400 -10.11 -7.30 12.30
CA PHE A 400 -10.56 -6.48 11.18
C PHE A 400 -11.39 -5.25 11.61
N LEU A 401 -11.63 -5.07 12.91
CA LEU A 401 -12.56 -4.05 13.42
C LEU A 401 -12.03 -2.63 13.27
N GLU A 402 -10.73 -2.42 13.52
CA GLU A 402 -10.11 -1.11 13.38
C GLU A 402 -10.16 -0.63 11.92
N TYR A 403 -9.78 -1.50 10.98
CA TYR A 403 -9.86 -1.23 9.55
C TYR A 403 -11.31 -0.94 9.13
N SER A 404 -12.23 -1.82 9.52
CA SER A 404 -13.65 -1.70 9.20
C SER A 404 -14.19 -0.36 9.68
N THR A 405 -13.97 -0.04 10.95
CA THR A 405 -14.41 1.23 11.55
C THR A 405 -13.80 2.43 10.81
N SER A 406 -12.50 2.39 10.52
CA SER A 406 -11.79 3.53 9.92
C SER A 406 -12.09 3.77 8.45
N HIS A 407 -12.49 2.72 7.69
CA HIS A 407 -12.54 2.79 6.23
C HIS A 407 -13.88 2.40 5.61
N THR A 408 -14.91 2.01 6.38
CA THR A 408 -16.25 1.71 5.82
C THR A 408 -16.81 2.91 5.02
N LEU A 409 -16.76 4.12 5.57
CA LEU A 409 -17.28 5.32 4.88
C LEU A 409 -16.43 5.71 3.67
N TYR A 410 -15.11 5.47 3.71
CA TYR A 410 -14.24 5.66 2.55
C TYR A 410 -14.65 4.74 1.39
N HIS A 411 -14.87 3.45 1.66
CA HIS A 411 -15.30 2.49 0.65
C HIS A 411 -16.71 2.79 0.13
N ALA A 412 -17.63 3.20 1.00
CA ALA A 412 -18.96 3.67 0.58
C ALA A 412 -18.84 4.87 -0.38
N ASN A 413 -18.01 5.86 -0.06
CA ASN A 413 -17.81 7.03 -0.91
C ASN A 413 -17.22 6.68 -2.28
N ALA A 414 -16.25 5.76 -2.32
CA ALA A 414 -15.66 5.32 -3.58
C ALA A 414 -16.67 4.51 -4.42
N ALA A 415 -17.47 3.64 -3.79
CA ALA A 415 -18.53 2.87 -4.43
C ALA A 415 -19.67 3.75 -4.98
N ALA A 416 -20.00 4.86 -4.31
CA ALA A 416 -21.06 5.80 -4.66
C ALA A 416 -20.89 6.46 -6.04
N ARG A 417 -19.74 6.28 -6.71
CA ARG A 417 -19.54 6.70 -8.10
C ARG A 417 -20.48 5.98 -9.07
N ALA A 418 -20.74 4.70 -8.84
CA ALA A 418 -21.61 3.88 -9.70
C ALA A 418 -22.68 3.10 -8.93
N ILE A 419 -22.53 2.91 -7.61
CA ILE A 419 -23.40 2.06 -6.80
C ILE A 419 -24.09 2.88 -5.70
N PRO A 420 -25.44 2.96 -5.71
CA PRO A 420 -26.21 3.67 -4.68
C PRO A 420 -25.85 3.25 -3.25
N GLN A 421 -25.67 4.23 -2.35
CA GLN A 421 -25.30 4.01 -0.94
C GLN A 421 -26.38 4.47 0.04
N GLU A 422 -27.55 4.88 -0.45
CA GLU A 422 -28.62 5.49 0.32
C GLU A 422 -29.15 4.56 1.42
N LEU A 423 -29.36 3.28 1.10
CA LEU A 423 -29.81 2.29 2.08
C LEU A 423 -28.77 2.02 3.16
N PHE A 424 -27.49 2.02 2.78
CA PHE A 424 -26.38 1.88 3.71
C PHE A 424 -26.32 3.04 4.69
N LEU A 425 -26.33 4.27 4.16
CA LEU A 425 -26.29 5.50 4.98
C LEU A 425 -27.47 5.58 5.95
N LYS A 426 -28.66 5.17 5.51
CA LYS A 426 -29.86 5.15 6.36
C LYS A 426 -29.75 4.18 7.55
N ASN A 427 -29.05 3.06 7.35
CA ASN A 427 -28.91 2.01 8.35
C ASN A 427 -27.55 2.03 9.07
N PHE A 428 -26.75 3.08 8.86
CA PHE A 428 -25.40 3.17 9.42
C PHE A 428 -25.47 3.43 10.94
N PRO A 429 -24.80 2.63 11.78
CA PRO A 429 -24.88 2.75 13.23
C PRO A 429 -24.01 3.90 13.76
N VAL A 430 -24.43 5.15 13.53
CA VAL A 430 -23.62 6.36 13.78
C VAL A 430 -23.06 6.42 15.20
N GLU A 431 -23.89 6.24 16.23
CA GLU A 431 -23.48 6.39 17.64
C GLU A 431 -22.43 5.34 18.05
N ALA A 432 -22.67 4.08 17.70
CA ALA A 432 -21.74 2.99 17.96
C ALA A 432 -20.45 3.14 17.15
N TRP A 433 -20.57 3.56 15.88
CA TRP A 433 -19.41 3.85 15.04
C TRP A 433 -18.57 5.00 15.58
N VAL A 434 -19.18 6.11 16.03
CA VAL A 434 -18.45 7.24 16.63
C VAL A 434 -17.67 6.79 17.85
N SER A 435 -18.28 5.94 18.69
CA SER A 435 -17.63 5.40 19.89
C SER A 435 -16.42 4.54 19.54
N LEU A 436 -16.55 3.63 18.58
CA LEU A 436 -15.43 2.81 18.10
C LEU A 436 -14.36 3.65 17.38
N HIS A 437 -14.78 4.58 16.52
CA HIS A 437 -13.88 5.46 15.80
C HIS A 437 -13.02 6.28 16.77
N ASN A 438 -13.63 6.88 17.79
CA ASN A 438 -12.92 7.64 18.81
C ASN A 438 -11.96 6.78 19.65
N LEU A 439 -12.30 5.51 19.86
CA LEU A 439 -11.45 4.57 20.57
C LEU A 439 -10.20 4.25 19.75
N PHE A 440 -10.35 3.90 18.47
CA PHE A 440 -9.22 3.63 17.57
C PHE A 440 -8.43 4.90 17.19
N THR A 441 -9.08 6.06 17.23
CA THR A 441 -8.43 7.35 16.99
C THR A 441 -7.44 7.67 18.12
N LEU A 442 -6.20 7.96 17.76
CA LEU A 442 -5.18 8.33 18.73
C LEU A 442 -5.67 9.51 19.59
N PRO A 443 -5.33 9.58 20.90
CA PRO A 443 -5.79 10.65 21.80
C PRO A 443 -5.40 12.07 21.36
N ARG A 444 -4.46 12.15 20.41
CA ARG A 444 -3.91 13.35 19.78
C ARG A 444 -4.54 13.63 18.41
N LEU A 445 -5.76 13.19 18.15
CA LEU A 445 -6.49 13.50 16.91
C LEU A 445 -7.91 13.93 17.30
N SER A 446 -8.56 14.72 16.44
CA SER A 446 -9.93 15.22 16.68
C SER A 446 -10.91 14.06 16.87
N ARG A 447 -11.48 13.95 18.08
CA ARG A 447 -12.53 12.97 18.40
C ARG A 447 -13.91 13.55 18.09
N TYR A 448 -14.79 12.71 17.57
CA TYR A 448 -16.17 13.08 17.34
C TYR A 448 -16.96 13.15 18.65
N MET A 449 -17.83 14.16 18.79
CA MET A 449 -18.81 14.16 19.89
C MET A 449 -19.84 13.04 19.66
N PRO A 450 -20.35 12.36 20.72
CA PRO A 450 -21.30 11.25 20.58
C PRO A 450 -22.57 11.60 19.79
N GLU A 451 -23.05 12.84 19.92
CA GLU A 451 -24.25 13.35 19.25
C GLU A 451 -24.00 13.80 17.80
N ARG A 452 -22.80 13.55 17.25
CA ARG A 452 -22.44 14.07 15.94
C ARG A 452 -23.20 13.34 14.83
N GLY A 453 -23.96 14.10 14.04
CA GLY A 453 -24.69 13.57 12.90
C GLY A 453 -23.78 13.09 11.77
N LEU A 454 -24.22 12.05 11.06
CA LEU A 454 -23.51 11.43 9.93
C LEU A 454 -23.10 12.43 8.85
N LEU A 455 -23.93 13.44 8.58
CA LEU A 455 -23.65 14.45 7.56
C LEU A 455 -22.38 15.24 7.89
N SER A 456 -22.20 15.63 9.16
CA SER A 456 -21.03 16.39 9.59
C SER A 456 -19.74 15.57 9.49
N ILE A 457 -19.81 14.27 9.80
CA ILE A 457 -18.68 13.32 9.66
C ILE A 457 -18.27 13.18 8.18
N VAL A 458 -19.26 12.98 7.30
CA VAL A 458 -19.06 12.83 5.85
C VAL A 458 -18.50 14.11 5.21
N VAL A 459 -18.95 15.28 5.68
CA VAL A 459 -18.45 16.59 5.22
C VAL A 459 -17.01 16.82 5.68
N GLU A 460 -16.68 16.60 6.96
CA GLU A 460 -15.31 16.76 7.46
C GLU A 460 -14.33 15.80 6.79
N SER A 461 -14.78 14.58 6.47
CA SER A 461 -13.97 13.58 5.76
C SER A 461 -13.84 13.85 4.25
N ASN A 462 -14.44 14.92 3.73
CA ASN A 462 -14.46 15.29 2.31
C ASN A 462 -14.99 14.17 1.38
N PHE A 463 -15.99 13.43 1.83
CA PHE A 463 -16.61 12.33 1.06
C PHE A 463 -17.69 12.85 0.11
N ALA A 464 -17.25 13.55 -0.94
CA ALA A 464 -18.11 14.27 -1.88
C ALA A 464 -19.25 13.45 -2.50
N GLN A 465 -19.07 12.14 -2.75
CA GLN A 465 -20.13 11.32 -3.31
C GLN A 465 -21.19 10.97 -2.27
N LEU A 466 -20.78 10.68 -1.02
CA LEU A 466 -21.73 10.47 0.07
C LEU A 466 -22.49 11.73 0.42
N ILE A 467 -21.86 12.91 0.38
CA ILE A 467 -22.57 14.19 0.54
C ILE A 467 -23.73 14.29 -0.45
N LYS A 468 -23.49 13.97 -1.73
CA LYS A 468 -24.54 13.97 -2.76
C LYS A 468 -25.64 12.94 -2.48
N CYS A 469 -25.29 11.73 -2.04
CA CYS A 469 -26.28 10.71 -1.65
C CYS A 469 -27.15 11.19 -0.48
N MET A 470 -26.54 11.80 0.54
CA MET A 470 -27.26 12.32 1.71
C MET A 470 -28.21 13.46 1.36
N LEU A 471 -27.79 14.39 0.49
CA LEU A 471 -28.65 15.49 0.03
C LEU A 471 -29.86 15.00 -0.79
N ARG A 472 -29.76 13.84 -1.45
CA ARG A 472 -30.91 13.20 -2.11
C ARG A 472 -31.87 12.54 -1.13
N LEU A 473 -31.34 11.97 -0.04
CA LEU A 473 -32.13 11.32 1.01
C LEU A 473 -32.95 12.30 1.83
N ASP A 474 -32.37 13.45 2.17
CA ASP A 474 -33.06 14.52 2.88
C ASP A 474 -32.73 15.90 2.29
N PRO A 475 -33.52 16.39 1.32
CA PRO A 475 -33.32 17.71 0.73
C PRO A 475 -33.50 18.88 1.71
N ARG A 476 -34.04 18.63 2.91
CA ARG A 476 -34.27 19.63 3.97
C ARG A 476 -33.19 19.62 5.05
N SER A 477 -32.21 18.73 4.95
CA SER A 477 -31.05 18.75 5.84
C SER A 477 -30.26 20.05 5.62
N GLU A 478 -30.52 21.04 6.47
CA GLU A 478 -29.76 22.28 6.47
C GLU A 478 -28.32 21.96 6.86
N ILE A 479 -27.42 22.02 5.89
CA ILE A 479 -25.98 22.15 6.15
C ILE A 479 -25.84 23.41 7.01
N THR A 480 -25.56 23.23 8.30
CA THR A 480 -25.46 24.35 9.25
C THR A 480 -24.35 25.31 8.79
N LEU A 481 -24.38 26.57 9.21
CA LEU A 481 -23.32 27.54 8.88
C LEU A 481 -21.91 27.01 9.18
N ARG A 482 -21.77 26.18 10.22
CA ARG A 482 -20.52 25.51 10.60
C ARG A 482 -20.11 24.42 9.60
N ASP A 483 -21.07 23.62 9.14
CA ASP A 483 -20.85 22.63 8.09
C ASP A 483 -20.60 23.30 6.71
N ARG A 484 -21.18 24.48 6.45
CA ARG A 484 -20.94 25.26 5.22
C ARG A 484 -19.56 25.87 5.19
N GLU A 485 -19.09 26.43 6.30
CA GLU A 485 -17.74 27.00 6.37
C GLU A 485 -16.69 25.90 6.14
N TRP A 486 -16.93 24.69 6.65
CA TRP A 486 -16.00 23.55 6.48
C TRP A 486 -16.11 22.93 5.09
N ALA A 487 -17.31 22.81 4.53
CA ALA A 487 -17.52 22.43 3.14
C ALA A 487 -16.91 23.45 2.17
N TYR A 488 -16.91 24.75 2.50
CA TYR A 488 -16.27 25.79 1.70
C TYR A 488 -14.74 25.72 1.81
N ARG A 489 -14.18 25.47 3.01
CA ARG A 489 -12.73 25.20 3.18
C ARG A 489 -12.29 23.93 2.46
N ALA A 490 -13.09 22.86 2.50
CA ALA A 490 -12.83 21.60 1.80
C ALA A 490 -13.00 21.75 0.28
N ALA A 491 -13.98 22.52 -0.20
CA ALA A 491 -14.15 22.85 -1.61
C ALA A 491 -13.01 23.74 -2.13
N VAL A 492 -12.55 24.71 -1.34
CA VAL A 492 -11.37 25.53 -1.67
C VAL A 492 -10.09 24.69 -1.67
N ALA A 493 -9.94 23.74 -0.74
CA ALA A 493 -8.80 22.79 -0.75
C ALA A 493 -8.88 21.80 -1.94
N ALA A 494 -10.07 21.35 -2.32
CA ALA A 494 -10.28 20.49 -3.48
C ALA A 494 -10.11 21.24 -4.82
N ASP A 495 -10.49 22.52 -4.88
CA ASP A 495 -10.26 23.39 -6.03
C ASP A 495 -8.79 23.85 -6.10
N TRP A 496 -8.08 23.97 -4.97
CA TRP A 496 -6.63 24.17 -4.97
C TRP A 496 -5.90 22.99 -5.63
N CYS A 497 -6.30 21.74 -5.33
CA CYS A 497 -5.79 20.55 -6.03
C CYS A 497 -6.24 20.43 -7.49
N ARG A 498 -7.29 21.14 -7.94
CA ARG A 498 -7.70 21.16 -9.37
C ARG A 498 -7.03 22.29 -10.16
N CYS A 499 -6.65 23.38 -9.51
CA CYS A 499 -6.03 24.52 -10.17
C CYS A 499 -4.55 24.32 -10.53
N GLU A 500 -3.84 23.37 -9.91
CA GLU A 500 -2.50 22.95 -10.37
C GLU A 500 -2.54 21.92 -11.53
N GLY A 501 -3.72 21.38 -11.86
CA GLY A 501 -3.89 20.41 -12.96
C GLY A 501 -4.32 21.00 -14.31
N ASN A 502 -4.46 22.33 -14.42
CA ASN A 502 -4.98 23.01 -15.64
C ASN A 502 -4.21 24.29 -16.02
N LEU A 503 -2.94 24.39 -15.63
CA LEU A 503 -2.04 25.47 -16.06
C LEU A 503 -0.72 24.95 -16.65
N LEU A 504 -0.79 23.90 -17.49
CA LEU A 504 0.20 23.63 -18.53
C LEU A 504 -0.53 23.04 -19.74
N GLY A 505 -0.95 23.94 -20.63
CA GLY A 505 -1.27 23.64 -22.02
C GLY A 505 -0.09 24.04 -22.91
#